data_AF-A0A0F3MUV6-F1
#
_entry.id   AF-A0A0F3MUV6-F1
#
_cell.length_a   1.000
_cell.length_b   1.000
_cell.length_c   1.000
_cell.angle_alpha   90.00
_cell.angle_beta   90.00
_cell.angle_gamma   90.00
#
_symmetry.space_group_name_H-M   'P 1'
#
loop_
_entity.id
_entity.type
_entity.pdbx_description
1 polymer ?
#
loop_
_entity_poly.entity_id
_entity_poly.type
_entity_poly.pdbx_seq_one_letter_code
_entity_poly.pdbx_strand_id
1 'polypeptide(L)'
;MTQACILKPDTKGRITLGKLAKGVSSFHVIVNSKKGQIILEPYTEIPLKESWLFNNKKALVQLNNGIKDSAKGQVKFIETDIVIARSEATRQSRKIIKNSVNQNF
;
A
#
# COMPACT_ATOMS: atom_id res chain seq x y z
N MET A 1 -11.73 15.06 -25.92
CA MET A 1 -12.79 14.40 -26.71
C MET A 1 -13.98 14.21 -25.79
N THR A 2 -15.15 14.71 -26.17
CA THR A 2 -16.37 14.59 -25.36
C THR A 2 -17.19 13.44 -25.92
N GLN A 3 -17.49 12.44 -25.10
CA GLN A 3 -18.33 11.31 -25.49
C GLN A 3 -19.73 11.50 -24.88
N ALA A 4 -20.76 11.45 -25.72
CA ALA A 4 -22.15 11.47 -25.30
C ALA A 4 -22.79 10.11 -25.64
N CYS A 5 -23.48 9.52 -24.67
CA CYS A 5 -24.26 8.30 -24.88
C CYS A 5 -25.54 8.36 -24.05
N ILE A 6 -26.60 7.74 -24.56
CA ILE A 6 -27.87 7.62 -23.85
C ILE A 6 -27.88 6.27 -23.14
N LEU A 7 -28.09 6.28 -21.83
CA LEU A 7 -28.22 5.08 -21.01
C LEU A 7 -29.66 4.98 -20.50
N LYS A 8 -30.21 3.77 -20.53
CA LYS A 8 -31.54 3.49 -19.99
C LYS A 8 -31.42 2.87 -18.60
N PRO A 9 -32.19 3.34 -17.61
CA PRO A 9 -32.26 2.68 -16.32
C PRO A 9 -32.92 1.31 -16.46
N ASP A 10 -32.49 0.37 -15.63
CA ASP A 10 -33.15 -0.93 -15.50
C ASP A 10 -34.43 -0.85 -14.66
N THR A 11 -35.11 -1.99 -14.46
CA THR A 11 -36.34 -2.09 -13.67
C THR A 11 -36.18 -1.70 -12.19
N LYS A 12 -34.94 -1.63 -11.69
CA LYS A 12 -34.60 -1.19 -10.33
C LYS A 12 -34.09 0.26 -10.28
N GLY A 13 -34.16 0.98 -11.40
CA GLY A 13 -33.71 2.37 -11.50
C GLY A 13 -32.18 2.54 -11.58
N ARG A 14 -31.42 1.47 -11.84
CA ARG A 14 -29.95 1.53 -11.91
C ARG A 14 -29.49 1.91 -13.32
N ILE A 15 -28.48 2.77 -13.42
CA ILE A 15 -27.81 3.11 -14.68
C ILE A 15 -26.45 2.42 -14.72
N THR A 16 -26.18 1.65 -15.78
CA THR A 16 -24.89 0.95 -15.93
C THR A 16 -23.94 1.79 -16.78
N LEU A 17 -22.87 2.29 -16.16
CA LEU A 17 -21.84 3.11 -16.83
C LEU A 17 -20.86 2.27 -17.69
N GLY A 18 -20.77 0.97 -17.44
CA GLY A 18 -19.94 0.05 -18.22
C GLY A 18 -18.48 0.51 -18.31
N LYS A 19 -17.98 0.67 -19.55
CA LYS A 19 -16.59 1.11 -19.81
C LYS A 19 -16.29 2.52 -19.28
N LEU A 20 -17.30 3.37 -19.08
CA LEU A 20 -17.13 4.74 -18.58
C LEU A 20 -16.65 4.77 -17.12
N ALA A 21 -16.89 3.70 -16.35
CA ALA A 21 -16.50 3.58 -14.95
C ALA A 21 -15.22 2.74 -14.75
N LYS A 22 -14.44 2.48 -15.79
CA LYS A 22 -13.25 1.63 -15.68
C LYS A 22 -12.22 2.28 -14.73
N GLY A 23 -11.87 1.57 -13.66
CA GLY A 23 -10.88 2.03 -12.66
C GLY A 23 -11.44 2.99 -11.60
N VAL A 24 -12.75 3.23 -11.59
CA VAL A 24 -13.43 4.05 -10.58
C VAL A 24 -14.01 3.11 -9.51
N SER A 25 -13.73 3.35 -8.23
CA SER A 25 -14.29 2.50 -7.15
C SER A 25 -15.72 2.93 -6.79
N SER A 26 -15.97 4.23 -6.77
CA SER A 26 -17.26 4.82 -6.40
C SER A 26 -17.48 6.15 -7.07
N PHE A 27 -18.70 6.67 -7.04
CA PHE A 27 -19.03 7.99 -7.59
C PHE A 27 -19.63 8.87 -6.52
N HIS A 28 -19.14 10.10 -6.42
CA HIS A 28 -19.82 11.14 -5.65
C HIS A 28 -21.00 11.67 -6.48
N VAL A 29 -22.21 11.59 -5.91
CA VAL A 29 -23.45 11.96 -6.60
C VAL A 29 -23.88 13.34 -6.14
N ILE A 30 -23.92 14.29 -7.06
CA ILE A 30 -24.43 15.64 -6.80
C ILE A 30 -25.75 15.79 -7.54
N VAL A 31 -26.83 16.01 -6.80
CA VAL A 31 -28.18 16.20 -7.34
C VAL A 31 -28.55 17.68 -7.30
N ASN A 32 -28.72 18.28 -8.47
CA ASN A 32 -29.26 19.62 -8.61
C ASN A 32 -30.75 19.56 -8.94
N SER A 33 -31.58 19.55 -7.90
CA SER A 33 -33.04 19.43 -8.05
C SER A 33 -33.66 20.58 -8.85
N LYS A 34 -33.09 21.80 -8.79
CA LYS A 34 -33.61 22.96 -9.54
C LYS A 34 -33.43 22.81 -11.05
N LYS A 35 -32.36 22.13 -11.47
CA LYS A 35 -32.04 21.89 -12.90
C LYS A 35 -32.38 20.49 -13.37
N GLY A 36 -32.87 19.61 -12.48
CA GLY A 36 -33.11 18.20 -12.78
C GLY A 36 -31.84 17.44 -13.17
N GLN A 37 -30.67 17.90 -12.72
CA GLN A 37 -29.37 17.36 -13.15
C GLN A 37 -28.76 16.47 -12.06
N ILE A 38 -28.22 15.33 -12.47
CA ILE A 38 -27.38 14.46 -11.63
C ILE A 38 -25.96 14.51 -12.22
N ILE A 39 -24.98 14.85 -11.38
CA ILE A 39 -23.56 14.85 -11.74
C ILE A 39 -22.91 13.70 -10.98
N LEU A 40 -22.15 12.87 -11.71
CA LEU A 40 -21.38 11.77 -11.17
C LEU A 40 -19.90 12.12 -11.29
N GLU A 41 -19.25 12.31 -10.15
CA GLU A 41 -17.80 12.55 -10.08
C GLU A 41 -17.10 11.23 -9.71
N PRO A 42 -16.17 10.75 -10.55
CA PRO A 42 -15.36 9.58 -10.21
C PRO A 42 -14.64 9.75 -8.88
N TYR A 43 -14.72 8.75 -8.02
CA TYR A 43 -14.08 8.73 -6.71
C TYR A 43 -13.31 7.41 -6.52
N THR A 44 -12.17 7.48 -5.84
CA THR A 44 -11.40 6.31 -5.44
C THR A 44 -11.32 6.29 -3.92
N GLU A 45 -11.79 5.19 -3.33
CA GLU A 45 -11.75 4.99 -1.88
C GLU A 45 -10.33 4.64 -1.43
N ILE A 46 -9.88 5.33 -0.38
CA ILE A 46 -8.62 5.04 0.29
C ILE A 46 -8.96 4.32 1.60
N PRO A 47 -8.40 3.12 1.85
CA PRO A 47 -8.60 2.43 3.12
C PRO A 47 -8.25 3.34 4.31
N LEU A 48 -9.08 3.32 5.36
CA LEU A 48 -8.89 4.20 6.52
C LEU A 48 -7.47 4.11 7.12
N LYS A 49 -6.91 2.90 7.18
CA LYS A 49 -5.56 2.62 7.68
C LYS A 49 -4.46 3.27 6.85
N GLU A 50 -4.73 3.63 5.61
CA GLU A 50 -3.77 4.25 4.67
C GLU A 50 -4.07 5.74 4.45
N SER A 51 -5.24 6.24 4.86
CA SER A 51 -5.63 7.65 4.71
C SER A 51 -4.59 8.65 5.24
N TRP A 52 -3.91 8.33 6.34
CA TRP A 52 -2.88 9.17 6.95
C TRP A 52 -1.70 9.45 6.02
N LEU A 53 -1.35 8.48 5.15
CA LEU A 53 -0.24 8.59 4.22
C LEU A 53 -0.54 9.65 3.15
N PHE A 54 -1.77 9.69 2.67
CA PHE A 54 -2.22 10.66 1.67
C PHE A 54 -2.41 12.06 2.26
N ASN A 55 -2.74 12.15 3.55
CA ASN A 55 -2.77 13.42 4.28
C ASN A 55 -1.36 13.97 4.58
N ASN A 56 -0.35 13.11 4.63
CA ASN A 56 1.05 13.50 4.88
C ASN A 56 1.87 13.47 3.59
N LYS A 57 1.90 14.60 2.87
CA LYS A 57 2.66 14.77 1.62
C LYS A 57 4.13 14.38 1.75
N LYS A 58 4.76 14.66 2.89
CA LYS A 58 6.17 14.33 3.13
C LYS A 58 6.38 12.81 3.21
N ALA A 59 5.50 12.10 3.91
CA ALA A 59 5.55 10.64 3.98
C ALA A 59 5.27 10.01 2.60
N LEU A 60 4.29 10.53 1.86
CA LEU A 60 3.95 10.05 0.52
C LEU A 60 5.12 10.20 -0.47
N VAL A 61 5.82 11.33 -0.45
CA VAL A 61 7.01 11.55 -1.29
C VAL A 61 8.14 10.58 -0.93
N GLN A 62 8.40 10.38 0.36
CA GLN A 62 9.42 9.42 0.82
C GLN A 62 9.08 7.99 0.42
N LEU A 63 7.82 7.57 0.57
CA LEU A 63 7.38 6.25 0.13
C LEU A 63 7.59 6.06 -1.37
N ASN A 64 7.17 7.02 -2.19
CA ASN A 64 7.35 6.96 -3.64
C ASN A 64 8.82 6.89 -4.06
N ASN A 65 9.69 7.62 -3.35
CA ASN A 65 11.14 7.55 -3.59
C ASN A 65 11.68 6.17 -3.21
N GLY A 66 11.32 5.65 -2.03
CA GLY A 66 11.74 4.32 -1.59
C GLY A 66 11.28 3.19 -2.53
N ILE A 67 10.07 3.29 -3.09
CA ILE A 67 9.57 2.34 -4.10
C ILE A 67 10.46 2.39 -5.36
N LYS A 68 10.82 3.59 -5.83
CA LYS A 68 11.70 3.76 -7.00
C LYS A 68 13.10 3.25 -6.74
N ASP A 69 13.66 3.52 -5.56
CA ASP A 69 15.00 3.10 -5.17
C ASP A 69 15.06 1.57 -5.03
N SER A 70 14.03 0.97 -4.42
CA SER A 70 13.89 -0.49 -4.33
C SER A 70 13.79 -1.15 -5.70
N ALA A 71 13.01 -0.59 -6.62
CA ALA A 71 12.91 -1.10 -7.99
C ALA A 71 14.26 -1.05 -8.75
N LYS A 72 15.15 -0.13 -8.37
CA LYS A 72 16.52 -0.01 -8.91
C LYS A 72 17.56 -0.85 -8.14
N GLY A 73 17.14 -1.60 -7.12
CA GLY A 73 18.05 -2.35 -6.25
C GLY A 73 18.87 -1.50 -5.29
N GLN A 74 18.54 -0.22 -5.12
CA GLN A 74 19.22 0.70 -4.20
C GLN A 74 18.70 0.51 -2.77
N VAL A 75 18.89 -0.70 -2.24
CA VAL A 75 18.44 -1.10 -0.90
C VAL A 75 19.62 -1.36 0.01
N LYS A 76 19.49 -0.97 1.28
CA LYS A 76 20.45 -1.32 2.31
C LYS A 76 19.89 -2.47 3.14
N PHE A 77 20.60 -3.58 3.18
CA PHE A 77 20.29 -4.66 4.11
C PHE A 77 20.61 -4.19 5.53
N ILE A 78 19.62 -4.29 6.40
CA ILE A 78 19.74 -3.98 7.81
C ILE A 78 19.82 -5.32 8.54
N GLU A 79 21.02 -5.70 8.96
CA GLU A 79 21.19 -6.84 9.86
C GLU A 79 20.61 -6.46 11.22
N THR A 80 19.68 -7.26 11.73
CA THR A 80 19.05 -7.01 13.04
C THR A 80 19.93 -7.61 14.13
N ASP A 81 20.22 -6.84 15.19
CA ASP A 81 21.10 -7.20 16.32
C ASP A 81 20.77 -8.56 16.99
N ILE A 82 19.56 -9.08 16.79
CA ILE A 82 19.10 -10.40 17.25
C ILE A 82 20.00 -11.53 16.72
N VAL A 83 20.56 -11.38 15.52
CA VAL A 83 21.46 -12.40 14.94
C VAL A 83 22.84 -12.35 15.60
N ILE A 84 23.33 -11.15 15.95
CA ILE A 84 24.63 -10.94 16.59
C ILE A 84 24.64 -11.61 17.98
N ALA A 85 23.61 -11.35 18.80
CA ALA A 85 23.49 -11.93 20.14
C ALA A 85 23.46 -13.47 20.15
N ARG A 86 22.79 -14.10 19.18
CA ARG A 86 22.78 -15.57 19.02
C ARG A 86 24.14 -16.13 18.59
N SER A 87 24.86 -15.40 17.73
CA SER A 87 26.17 -15.81 17.24
C SER A 87 27.24 -15.79 18.35
N GLU A 88 27.20 -14.79 19.22
CA GLU A 88 28.15 -14.63 20.32
C GLU A 88 27.92 -15.68 21.42
N ALA A 89 26.66 -15.93 21.79
CA ALA A 89 26.31 -16.99 22.73
C ALA A 89 26.80 -18.36 22.23
N THR A 90 26.58 -18.66 20.94
CA THR A 90 27.03 -19.93 20.33
C THR A 90 28.56 -20.05 20.29
N ARG A 91 29.26 -18.93 20.03
CA ARG A 91 30.73 -18.88 20.01
C ARG A 91 31.32 -19.10 21.40
N GLN A 92 30.71 -18.53 22.43
CA GLN A 92 31.15 -18.69 23.82
C GLN A 92 30.92 -20.11 24.34
N SER A 93 29.75 -20.71 24.07
CA SER A 93 29.48 -22.12 24.43
C SER A 93 30.47 -23.09 23.76
N ARG A 94 30.82 -22.88 22.49
CA ARG A 94 31.84 -23.71 21.81
C ARG A 94 33.25 -23.53 22.40
N LYS A 95 33.59 -22.34 22.87
CA LYS A 95 34.89 -22.05 23.49
C LYS A 95 35.02 -22.74 24.86
N ILE A 96 33.94 -22.74 25.64
CA ILE A 96 33.86 -23.44 26.93
C ILE A 96 33.99 -24.95 26.74
N ILE A 97 33.25 -25.55 25.80
CA ILE A 97 33.31 -26.99 25.53
C ILE A 97 34.71 -27.43 25.09
N LYS A 98 35.34 -26.69 24.15
CA LYS A 98 36.70 -27.01 23.70
C LYS A 98 37.74 -26.94 24.81
N ASN A 99 37.64 -25.94 25.70
CA ASN A 99 38.56 -25.82 26.83
C ASN A 99 38.35 -26.93 27.87
N SER A 100 37.11 -27.39 28.08
CA SER A 100 36.82 -28.48 29.02
C SER A 100 37.28 -29.85 28.50
N VAL A 101 37.31 -30.07 27.19
CA VAL A 101 37.83 -31.31 26.58
C VAL A 101 39.35 -31.39 26.70
N ASN A 102 40.05 -30.26 26.58
CA ASN A 102 41.52 -30.20 26.67
C ASN A 102 42.09 -30.28 28.10
N GLN A 103 41.25 -30.21 29.14
CA GLN A 103 41.65 -30.32 30.55
C GLN A 103 41.50 -31.75 31.10
N ASN A 104 40.99 -32.68 30.30
CA ASN A 104 40.73 -34.08 30.69
C ASN A 104 41.65 -35.10 29.99
N PHE A 105 42.79 -34.64 29.44
CA PHE A 105 43.85 -35.48 28.87
C PHE A 105 45.20 -35.09 29.45
#